data_AF-A0A9P9PEU1-F1
#
_entry.id   AF-A0A9P9PEU1-F1
#
_cell.length_a   1.000
_cell.length_b   1.000
_cell.length_c   1.000
_cell.angle_alpha   90.00
_cell.angle_beta   90.00
_cell.angle_gamma   90.00
#
_symmetry.space_group_name_H-M   'P 1'
#
loop_
_entity.id
_entity.type
_entity.pdbx_description
1 polymer ?
#
loop_
_entity_poly.entity_id
_entity_poly.type
_entity_poly.pdbx_seq_one_letter_code
_entity_poly.pdbx_strand_id
1 'polypeptide(L)'
;PLPHDSTDDILITSLAKSLAAAQDCVERLHHSKIATGNIVLFKSLWEATVNTLTELIESGDLDPEAFGWGIMGLSSGYIGQDSLFLSYKTRLQNALQFLPSMDNPARKWSEYRNQMKLAATKIQVLVTIRGEVHFCSIMLLQRFKQEDWRRIRWYHGIAVAERWAGSLGL
;
A
#
# COMPACT_ATOMS: atom_id res chain seq x y z
N PRO A 1 -7.14 -0.14 26.94
CA PRO A 1 -7.59 -0.92 25.77
C PRO A 1 -9.08 -0.67 25.54
N LEU A 2 -9.42 0.17 24.57
CA LEU A 2 -10.82 0.32 24.14
C LEU A 2 -11.26 -0.99 23.47
N PRO A 3 -12.51 -1.44 23.68
CA PRO A 3 -13.02 -2.62 23.01
C PRO A 3 -13.01 -2.39 21.51
N HIS A 4 -12.33 -3.26 20.77
CA HIS A 4 -12.43 -3.32 19.31
C HIS A 4 -13.88 -3.72 19.00
N ASP A 5 -14.64 -2.82 18.39
CA ASP A 5 -16.05 -3.08 18.07
C ASP A 5 -16.10 -4.09 16.92
N SER A 6 -16.54 -5.31 17.23
CA SER A 6 -16.59 -6.43 16.27
C SER A 6 -17.51 -6.16 15.08
N THR A 7 -18.35 -5.12 15.18
CA THR A 7 -19.25 -4.67 14.13
C THR A 7 -18.51 -4.05 12.94
N ASP A 8 -17.46 -3.26 13.20
CA ASP A 8 -16.69 -2.56 12.16
C ASP A 8 -15.91 -3.56 11.29
N ASP A 9 -15.34 -4.58 11.92
CA ASP A 9 -14.59 -5.64 11.23
C ASP A 9 -15.49 -6.44 10.26
N ILE A 10 -16.76 -6.65 10.64
CA ILE A 10 -17.76 -7.32 9.79
C ILE A 10 -18.08 -6.45 8.56
N LEU A 11 -18.27 -5.15 8.76
CA LEU A 11 -18.57 -4.20 7.68
C LEU A 11 -17.40 -4.08 6.70
N ILE A 12 -16.17 -3.94 7.18
CA ILE A 12 -14.96 -3.87 6.35
C ILE A 12 -14.81 -5.15 5.52
N THR A 13 -14.98 -6.31 6.17
CA THR A 13 -14.88 -7.60 5.48
C THR A 13 -15.96 -7.76 4.40
N SER A 14 -17.18 -7.30 4.69
CA SER A 14 -18.29 -7.32 3.73
C SER A 14 -17.99 -6.42 2.52
N LEU A 15 -17.56 -5.18 2.77
CA LEU A 15 -17.19 -4.23 1.73
C LEU A 15 -16.04 -4.74 0.85
N ALA A 16 -14.99 -5.28 1.47
CA ALA A 16 -13.85 -5.85 0.75
C ALA A 16 -14.28 -7.02 -0.15
N LYS A 17 -15.18 -7.89 0.32
CA LYS A 17 -15.76 -8.98 -0.49
C LYS A 17 -16.61 -8.45 -1.64
N SER A 18 -17.44 -7.43 -1.41
CA SER A 18 -18.24 -6.81 -2.47
C SER A 18 -17.37 -6.17 -3.56
N LEU A 19 -16.30 -5.47 -3.17
CA LEU A 19 -15.32 -4.89 -4.11
C LEU A 19 -14.58 -5.98 -4.90
N ALA A 20 -14.15 -7.05 -4.24
CA ALA A 20 -13.50 -8.17 -4.92
C ALA A 20 -14.43 -8.85 -5.94
N ALA A 21 -15.68 -9.10 -5.56
CA ALA A 21 -16.68 -9.66 -6.46
C ALA A 21 -16.97 -8.72 -7.65
N ALA A 22 -17.08 -7.42 -7.42
CA ALA A 22 -17.28 -6.43 -8.48
C ALA A 22 -16.09 -6.40 -9.46
N GLN A 23 -14.85 -6.41 -8.96
CA GLN A 23 -13.64 -6.47 -9.78
C GLN A 23 -13.63 -7.72 -10.68
N ASP A 24 -13.86 -8.90 -10.07
CA ASP A 24 -13.89 -10.18 -10.80
C ASP A 24 -15.02 -10.21 -11.85
N CYS A 25 -16.14 -9.53 -11.59
CA CYS A 25 -17.24 -9.39 -12.56
C CYS A 25 -16.91 -8.44 -13.71
N VAL A 26 -16.27 -7.29 -13.45
CA VAL A 26 -15.91 -6.30 -14.49
C VAL A 26 -15.03 -6.94 -15.55
N GLU A 27 -14.07 -7.78 -15.15
CA GLU A 27 -13.21 -8.49 -16.11
C GLU A 27 -14.00 -9.44 -17.02
N ARG A 28 -15.09 -10.02 -16.54
CA ARG A 28 -15.92 -11.01 -17.27
C ARG A 28 -17.04 -10.38 -18.09
N LEU A 29 -17.43 -9.14 -17.80
CA LEU A 29 -18.58 -8.47 -18.42
C LEU A 29 -18.36 -7.96 -19.85
N HIS A 30 -17.18 -8.18 -20.44
CA HIS A 30 -16.88 -7.84 -21.84
C HIS A 30 -17.89 -8.40 -22.88
N HIS A 31 -18.76 -9.34 -22.48
CA HIS A 31 -19.75 -9.99 -23.36
C HIS A 31 -21.23 -9.76 -23.00
N SER A 32 -21.55 -9.06 -21.89
CA SER A 32 -22.95 -8.84 -21.49
C SER A 32 -23.31 -7.35 -21.54
N LYS A 33 -24.32 -7.00 -22.33
CA LYS A 33 -24.82 -5.62 -22.50
C LYS A 33 -25.52 -5.03 -21.26
N ILE A 34 -25.75 -5.82 -20.21
CA ILE A 34 -26.47 -5.37 -19.01
C ILE A 34 -25.50 -5.43 -17.83
N ALA A 35 -24.69 -4.38 -17.67
CA ALA A 35 -23.98 -4.16 -16.42
C ALA A 35 -24.96 -3.60 -15.39
N THR A 36 -25.11 -4.28 -14.26
CA THR A 36 -25.92 -3.80 -13.13
C THR A 36 -25.33 -2.49 -12.58
N GLY A 37 -26.18 -1.51 -12.22
CA GLY A 37 -25.72 -0.18 -11.77
C GLY A 37 -24.66 -0.19 -10.66
N ASN A 38 -24.69 -1.18 -9.76
CA ASN A 38 -23.69 -1.33 -8.70
C ASN A 38 -22.28 -1.59 -9.24
N ILE A 39 -22.15 -2.35 -10.34
CA ILE A 39 -20.85 -2.66 -10.95
C ILE A 39 -20.25 -1.40 -11.58
N VAL A 40 -21.10 -0.58 -12.21
CA VAL A 40 -20.70 0.73 -12.75
C VAL A 40 -20.20 1.62 -11.62
N LEU A 41 -20.94 1.69 -10.49
CA LEU A 41 -20.53 2.46 -9.32
C LEU A 41 -19.16 2.02 -8.78
N PHE A 42 -18.95 0.72 -8.55
CA PHE A 42 -17.67 0.23 -8.04
C PHE A 42 -16.51 0.47 -9.02
N LYS A 43 -16.78 0.35 -10.33
CA LYS A 43 -15.79 0.67 -11.36
C LYS A 43 -15.41 2.16 -11.33
N SER A 44 -16.39 3.07 -11.27
CA SER A 44 -16.13 4.50 -11.17
C SER A 44 -15.39 4.87 -9.89
N LEU A 45 -15.69 4.21 -8.76
CA LEU A 45 -14.94 4.37 -7.52
C LEU A 45 -13.48 3.93 -7.70
N TRP A 46 -13.24 2.80 -8.37
CA TRP A 46 -11.89 2.34 -8.66
C TRP A 46 -11.12 3.29 -9.58
N GLU A 47 -11.75 3.79 -10.64
CA GLU A 47 -11.15 4.78 -11.56
C GLU A 47 -10.76 6.06 -10.82
N ALA A 48 -11.65 6.58 -9.97
CA ALA A 48 -11.35 7.73 -9.12
C ALA A 48 -10.18 7.43 -8.17
N THR A 49 -10.16 6.25 -7.56
CA THR A 49 -9.06 5.79 -6.68
C THR A 49 -7.73 5.78 -7.41
N VAL A 50 -7.67 5.23 -8.61
CA VAL A 50 -6.42 5.18 -9.42
C VAL A 50 -5.94 6.59 -9.79
N ASN A 51 -6.85 7.50 -10.14
CA ASN A 51 -6.51 8.89 -10.41
C ASN A 51 -5.91 9.55 -9.16
N THR A 52 -6.57 9.42 -8.00
CA THR A 52 -6.08 9.96 -6.73
C THR A 52 -4.71 9.38 -6.36
N LEU A 53 -4.52 8.05 -6.47
CA LEU A 53 -3.21 7.43 -6.22
C LEU A 53 -2.13 8.00 -7.15
N THR A 54 -2.45 8.19 -8.42
CA THR A 54 -1.51 8.71 -9.42
C THR A 54 -1.11 10.15 -9.09
N GLU A 55 -2.08 11.02 -8.81
CA GLU A 55 -1.83 12.41 -8.42
C GLU A 55 -1.01 12.51 -7.13
N LEU A 56 -1.36 11.74 -6.10
CA LEU A 56 -0.63 11.71 -4.83
C LEU A 56 0.83 11.27 -5.01
N ILE A 57 1.06 10.26 -5.85
CA ILE A 57 2.42 9.79 -6.15
C ILE A 57 3.21 10.83 -6.96
N GLU A 58 2.57 11.50 -7.91
CA GLU A 58 3.21 12.50 -8.78
C GLU A 58 3.49 13.83 -8.07
N SER A 59 2.70 14.18 -7.04
CA SER A 59 2.97 15.33 -6.18
C SER A 59 4.33 15.23 -5.48
N GLY A 60 4.74 14.01 -5.09
CA GLY A 60 5.96 13.78 -4.32
C GLY A 60 5.88 14.28 -2.87
N ASP A 61 4.70 14.65 -2.38
CA ASP A 61 4.51 15.26 -1.06
C ASP A 61 4.49 14.24 0.09
N LEU A 62 4.38 12.94 -0.22
CA LEU A 62 4.41 11.87 0.77
C LEU A 62 5.81 11.68 1.34
N ASP A 63 5.91 11.63 2.67
CA ASP A 63 7.17 11.27 3.30
C ASP A 63 7.57 9.81 2.96
N PRO A 64 8.87 9.46 3.01
CA PRO A 64 9.33 8.13 2.60
C PRO A 64 8.71 6.97 3.39
N GLU A 65 8.32 7.17 4.65
CA GLU A 65 7.68 6.14 5.48
C GLU A 65 6.23 5.94 5.03
N ALA A 66 5.44 7.01 4.92
CA ALA A 66 4.06 6.94 4.43
C ALA A 66 3.97 6.36 3.01
N PHE A 67 4.86 6.81 2.12
CA PHE A 67 4.96 6.27 0.76
C PHE A 67 5.29 4.78 0.80
N GLY A 68 6.31 4.36 1.54
CA GLY A 68 6.73 2.97 1.62
C GLY A 68 5.67 2.04 2.20
N TRP A 69 5.00 2.43 3.29
CA TRP A 69 3.88 1.66 3.85
C TRP A 69 2.68 1.59 2.91
N GLY A 70 2.39 2.66 2.17
CA GLY A 70 1.34 2.66 1.15
C GLY A 70 1.64 1.67 0.04
N ILE A 71 2.87 1.66 -0.51
CA ILE A 71 3.28 0.67 -1.50
C ILE A 71 3.17 -0.75 -0.93
N MET A 72 3.59 -0.98 0.31
CA MET A 72 3.42 -2.28 0.97
C MET A 72 1.93 -2.68 1.11
N GLY A 73 1.05 -1.72 1.37
CA GLY A 73 -0.41 -1.89 1.41
C GLY A 73 -0.98 -2.32 0.06
N LEU A 74 -0.57 -1.66 -1.02
CA LEU A 74 -0.93 -2.03 -2.39
C LEU A 74 -0.42 -3.43 -2.75
N SER A 75 0.85 -3.72 -2.43
CA SER A 75 1.46 -5.04 -2.67
C SER A 75 0.81 -6.18 -1.88
N SER A 76 0.08 -5.86 -0.81
CA SER A 76 -0.69 -6.86 -0.05
C SER A 76 -1.95 -7.30 -0.79
N GLY A 77 -2.51 -6.45 -1.64
CA GLY A 77 -3.64 -6.77 -2.53
C GLY A 77 -3.23 -7.28 -3.91
N TYR A 78 -1.96 -7.60 -4.14
CA TYR A 78 -1.48 -7.99 -5.47
C TYR A 78 -2.01 -9.37 -5.92
N ILE A 79 -2.54 -9.45 -7.14
CA ILE A 79 -3.13 -10.64 -7.76
C ILE A 79 -2.14 -11.22 -8.77
N GLY A 80 -1.07 -11.86 -8.29
CA GLY A 80 -0.05 -12.48 -9.14
C GLY A 80 0.98 -13.29 -8.36
N GLN A 81 1.76 -14.09 -9.08
CA GLN A 81 2.83 -14.94 -8.53
C GLN A 81 4.20 -14.62 -9.18
N ASP A 82 4.53 -13.34 -9.24
CA ASP A 82 5.81 -12.87 -9.77
C ASP A 82 6.89 -12.93 -8.67
N SER A 83 7.89 -13.80 -8.86
CA SER A 83 8.96 -14.02 -7.86
C SER A 83 9.81 -12.78 -7.61
N LEU A 84 10.02 -11.95 -8.65
CA LEU A 84 10.77 -10.72 -8.54
C LEU A 84 9.96 -9.69 -7.75
N PHE A 85 8.66 -9.59 -8.01
CA PHE A 85 7.75 -8.75 -7.21
C PHE A 85 7.76 -9.15 -5.73
N LEU A 86 7.65 -10.45 -5.43
CA LEU A 86 7.68 -10.97 -4.05
C LEU A 86 9.03 -10.69 -3.36
N SER A 87 10.13 -10.74 -4.09
CA SER A 87 11.46 -10.37 -3.58
C SER A 87 11.50 -8.90 -3.16
N TYR A 88 11.04 -7.98 -4.02
CA TYR A 88 10.98 -6.55 -3.69
C TYR A 88 10.02 -6.25 -2.53
N LYS A 89 8.85 -6.90 -2.51
CA LYS A 89 7.89 -6.79 -1.39
C LYS A 89 8.52 -7.19 -0.05
N THR A 90 9.24 -8.31 -0.03
CA THR A 90 9.92 -8.81 1.18
C THR A 90 11.02 -7.86 1.64
N ARG A 91 11.85 -7.37 0.71
CA ARG A 91 12.89 -6.39 0.99
C ARG A 91 12.32 -5.08 1.53
N LEU A 92 11.25 -4.57 0.92
CA LEU A 92 10.53 -3.39 1.38
C LEU A 92 9.99 -3.58 2.80
N GLN A 93 9.31 -4.69 3.07
CA GLN A 93 8.78 -4.99 4.40
C GLN A 93 9.89 -5.01 5.46
N ASN A 94 11.02 -5.64 5.15
CA ASN A 94 12.17 -5.68 6.06
C ASN A 94 12.72 -4.27 6.29
N ALA A 95 12.95 -3.49 5.23
CA ALA A 95 13.47 -2.13 5.33
C ALA A 95 12.54 -1.20 6.13
N LEU A 96 11.23 -1.27 5.90
CA LEU A 96 10.22 -0.49 6.64
C LEU A 96 10.20 -0.80 8.13
N GLN A 97 10.41 -2.06 8.53
CA GLN A 97 10.49 -2.43 9.94
C GLN A 97 11.70 -1.81 10.67
N PHE A 98 12.70 -1.33 9.93
CA PHE A 98 13.87 -0.65 10.48
C PHE A 98 13.79 0.87 10.42
N LEU A 99 12.77 1.44 9.77
CA LEU A 99 12.55 2.88 9.86
C LEU A 99 12.13 3.26 11.28
N PRO A 100 12.69 4.35 11.84
CA PRO A 100 12.19 4.90 13.09
C PRO A 100 10.79 5.45 12.86
N SER A 101 9.77 4.69 13.27
CA SER A 101 8.39 5.15 13.22
C SER A 101 8.21 6.40 14.08
N MET A 102 7.60 7.44 13.51
CA MET A 102 7.31 8.68 14.25
C MET A 102 6.37 8.45 15.43
N ASP A 103 5.44 7.50 15.32
CA ASP A 103 4.44 7.20 16.35
C ASP A 103 4.98 6.34 17.49
N ASN A 104 6.10 5.65 17.27
CA ASN A 104 6.69 4.79 18.29
C ASN A 104 8.22 4.67 18.15
N PRO A 105 8.96 5.74 18.52
CA PRO A 105 10.43 5.77 18.42
C PRO A 105 11.11 4.70 19.30
N ALA A 106 10.38 4.09 20.23
CA ALA A 106 10.90 3.08 21.14
C ALA A 106 10.86 1.64 20.59
N ARG A 107 10.10 1.35 19.52
CA ARG A 107 9.63 -0.02 19.26
C ARG A 107 10.69 -1.04 18.83
N LYS A 108 11.87 -0.66 18.33
CA LYS A 108 12.92 -1.63 17.92
C LYS A 108 14.38 -1.14 18.03
N TRP A 109 14.62 0.00 18.68
CA TRP A 109 15.98 0.54 18.78
C TRP A 109 16.86 -0.17 19.81
N SER A 110 16.30 -0.96 20.74
CA SER A 110 17.07 -1.64 21.79
C SER A 110 17.94 -2.78 21.26
N GLU A 111 17.42 -3.61 20.36
CA GLU A 111 18.17 -4.71 19.73
C GLU A 111 19.31 -4.18 18.84
N TYR A 112 19.09 -3.04 18.18
CA TYR A 112 20.07 -2.42 17.28
C TYR A 112 21.05 -1.46 17.98
N ARG A 113 20.65 -0.82 19.10
CA ARG A 113 21.56 0.02 19.92
C ARG A 113 22.76 -0.74 20.42
N ASN A 114 22.59 -2.03 20.73
CA ASN A 114 23.68 -2.87 21.21
C ASN A 114 24.68 -3.23 20.10
N GLN A 115 24.25 -3.26 18.84
CA GLN A 115 25.11 -3.48 17.66
C GLN A 115 25.74 -2.19 17.12
N MET A 116 25.15 -1.01 17.36
CA MET A 116 25.60 0.26 16.77
C MET A 116 26.02 1.28 17.81
N LYS A 117 27.23 1.10 18.37
CA LYS A 117 27.82 1.99 19.38
C LYS A 117 28.35 3.32 18.83
N LEU A 118 28.46 3.50 17.51
CA LEU A 118 28.96 4.74 16.89
C LEU A 118 27.86 5.48 16.12
N ALA A 119 27.70 6.78 16.39
CA ALA A 119 26.71 7.65 15.75
C ALA A 119 26.88 7.74 14.22
N ALA A 120 28.13 7.71 13.72
CA ALA A 120 28.43 7.70 12.29
C ALA A 120 27.87 6.45 11.59
N THR A 121 27.91 5.29 12.25
CA THR A 121 27.35 4.04 11.71
C THR A 121 25.82 4.09 11.65
N LYS A 122 25.17 4.77 12.60
CA LYS A 122 23.71 4.93 12.63
C LYS A 122 23.18 5.74 11.45
N ILE A 123 23.82 6.87 11.13
CA ILE A 123 23.42 7.72 10.00
C ILE A 123 23.57 6.93 8.69
N GLN A 124 24.71 6.27 8.49
CA GLN A 124 24.94 5.47 7.29
C GLN A 124 23.88 4.39 7.10
N VAL A 125 23.49 3.71 8.18
CA VAL A 125 22.48 2.65 8.13
C VAL A 125 21.10 3.19 7.82
N LEU A 126 20.69 4.31 8.42
CA LEU A 126 19.41 4.95 8.10
C LEU A 126 19.36 5.43 6.64
N VAL A 127 20.47 5.97 6.11
CA VAL A 127 20.58 6.34 4.71
C VAL A 127 20.42 5.10 3.82
N THR A 128 21.10 4.00 4.14
CA THR A 128 20.96 2.74 3.41
C THR A 128 19.53 2.20 3.46
N ILE A 129 18.88 2.18 4.63
CA ILE A 129 17.50 1.70 4.79
C ILE A 129 16.53 2.57 3.99
N ARG A 130 16.65 3.90 4.06
CA ARG A 130 15.81 4.82 3.27
C ARG A 130 16.01 4.61 1.77
N GLY A 131 17.25 4.40 1.33
CA GLY A 131 17.57 4.05 -0.06
C GLY A 131 16.90 2.73 -0.48
N GLU A 132 16.91 1.73 0.39
CA GLU A 132 16.27 0.43 0.14
C GLU A 132 14.74 0.54 0.06
N VAL A 133 14.11 1.30 0.96
CA VAL A 133 12.66 1.60 0.92
C VAL A 133 12.33 2.29 -0.39
N HIS A 134 13.04 3.36 -0.74
CA HIS A 134 12.81 4.09 -1.97
C HIS A 134 12.96 3.17 -3.19
N PHE A 135 14.07 2.45 -3.31
CA PHE A 135 14.34 1.56 -4.42
C PHE A 135 13.26 0.48 -4.58
N CYS A 136 12.94 -0.25 -3.51
CA CYS A 136 11.94 -1.32 -3.59
C CYS A 136 10.54 -0.76 -3.88
N SER A 137 10.17 0.36 -3.27
CA SER A 137 8.89 1.03 -3.54
C SER A 137 8.76 1.45 -5.00
N ILE A 138 9.82 2.02 -5.60
CA ILE A 138 9.81 2.41 -7.01
C ILE A 138 9.71 1.20 -7.93
N MET A 139 10.44 0.10 -7.65
CA MET A 139 10.34 -1.12 -8.46
C MET A 139 8.93 -1.73 -8.42
N LEU A 140 8.30 -1.77 -7.25
CA LEU A 140 6.92 -2.25 -7.09
C LEU A 140 5.92 -1.31 -7.78
N LEU A 141 6.09 0.01 -7.64
CA LEU A 141 5.25 1.00 -8.31
C LEU A 141 5.35 0.91 -9.84
N GLN A 142 6.55 0.76 -10.38
CA GLN A 142 6.75 0.55 -11.81
C GLN A 142 5.98 -0.68 -12.30
N ARG A 143 5.97 -1.76 -11.51
CA ARG A 143 5.18 -2.95 -11.82
C ARG A 143 3.68 -2.66 -11.85
N PHE A 144 3.16 -1.94 -10.87
CA PHE A 144 1.74 -1.53 -10.86
C PHE A 144 1.37 -0.68 -12.07
N LYS A 145 2.21 0.29 -12.44
CA LYS A 145 2.00 1.14 -13.63
C LYS A 145 2.04 0.32 -14.92
N GLN A 146 2.97 -0.62 -15.06
CA GLN A 146 3.06 -1.52 -16.23
C GLN A 146 1.81 -2.38 -16.42
N GLU A 147 1.18 -2.77 -15.31
CA GLU A 147 -0.03 -3.61 -15.30
C GLU A 147 -1.32 -2.78 -15.23
N ASP A 148 -1.22 -1.45 -15.41
CA ASP A 148 -2.37 -0.53 -15.42
C ASP A 148 -3.23 -0.66 -14.15
N TRP A 149 -2.58 -0.91 -13.01
CA TRP A 149 -3.20 -1.13 -11.70
C TRP A 149 -4.15 -2.34 -11.61
N ARG A 150 -4.33 -3.11 -12.69
CA ARG A 150 -5.34 -4.19 -12.80
C ARG A 150 -5.11 -5.33 -11.82
N ARG A 151 -3.85 -5.56 -11.45
CA ARG A 151 -3.44 -6.62 -10.53
C ARG A 151 -3.56 -6.24 -9.06
N ILE A 152 -4.19 -5.12 -8.71
CA ILE A 152 -4.40 -4.73 -7.31
C ILE A 152 -5.87 -4.96 -6.95
N ARG A 153 -6.11 -5.62 -5.82
CA ARG A 153 -7.45 -5.74 -5.23
C ARG A 153 -7.97 -4.35 -4.86
N TRP A 154 -9.15 -4.00 -5.36
CA TRP A 154 -9.70 -2.63 -5.26
C TRP A 154 -9.73 -2.08 -3.82
N TYR A 155 -10.12 -2.91 -2.86
CA TYR A 155 -10.12 -2.53 -1.44
C TYR A 155 -8.76 -2.01 -0.95
N HIS A 156 -7.66 -2.65 -1.35
CA HIS A 156 -6.32 -2.21 -0.95
C HIS A 156 -5.95 -0.86 -1.57
N GLY A 157 -6.32 -0.63 -2.83
CA GLY A 157 -6.08 0.67 -3.47
C GLY A 157 -6.87 1.79 -2.80
N ILE A 158 -8.16 1.55 -2.50
CA ILE A 158 -9.02 2.53 -1.80
C ILE A 158 -8.45 2.86 -0.42
N ALA A 159 -8.13 1.85 0.38
CA ALA A 159 -7.61 2.04 1.73
C ALA A 159 -6.25 2.79 1.74
N VAL A 160 -5.39 2.55 0.74
CA VAL A 160 -4.12 3.28 0.61
C VAL A 160 -4.36 4.72 0.16
N ALA A 161 -5.24 4.95 -0.80
CA ALA A 161 -5.58 6.30 -1.26
C ALA A 161 -6.14 7.16 -0.12
N GLU A 162 -7.09 6.61 0.65
CA GLU A 162 -7.67 7.28 1.83
C GLU A 162 -6.60 7.60 2.87
N ARG A 163 -5.72 6.65 3.18
CA ARG A 163 -4.64 6.86 4.16
C ARG A 163 -3.63 7.91 3.71
N TRP A 164 -3.25 7.91 2.43
CA TRP A 164 -2.35 8.93 1.89
C TRP A 164 -2.99 10.31 1.85
N ALA A 165 -4.25 10.41 1.42
CA ALA A 165 -5.02 11.66 1.48
C ALA A 165 -5.07 12.20 2.92
N GLY A 166 -5.43 11.35 3.88
CA GLY A 166 -5.44 11.71 5.30
C GLY A 166 -4.07 12.14 5.85
N SER A 167 -2.97 11.53 5.37
CA SER A 167 -1.61 11.95 5.76
C SER A 167 -1.22 13.34 5.25
N LEU A 168 -1.87 13.81 4.18
CA LEU A 168 -1.70 15.15 3.62
C LEU A 168 -2.75 16.16 4.12
N GLY A 169 -3.71 15.70 4.96
CA GLY A 169 -4.79 16.54 5.48
C GLY A 169 -5.89 16.86 4.46
N LEU A 170 -6.08 15.99 3.45
CA LEU A 170 -7.15 16.07 2.45
C LEU A 170 -8.41 15.30 2.87
#